data_AF-A0A963MAD6-F1
#
_entry.id   AF-A0A963MAD6-F1
#
_cell.length_a   1.000
_cell.length_b   1.000
_cell.length_c   1.000
_cell.angle_alpha   90.00
_cell.angle_beta   90.00
_cell.angle_gamma   90.00
#
_symmetry.space_group_name_H-M   'P 1'
#
loop_
_entity.id
_entity.type
_entity.pdbx_description
1 polymer ?
#
loop_
_entity_poly.entity_id
_entity_poly.type
_entity_poly.pdbx_seq_one_letter_code
_entity_poly.pdbx_strand_id
1 'polypeptide(L)'
;MPATPQRQMGALEGTTALDERQVQIREVVQAVADRAIPRVIALPALPETRSEALPVAGPGQPQQIGFTRSVVVAADAGATAQLLDWTTAADGSRRAAIDVRSPDARGVRLGLRVQQLPPGTVLRVYGPGAQQMLEISGTEVLRSIQRNLDGGATGDDAYTYWLPSVDGAEAVLEAELAPGVNPALFKVALPRVVHLKV
;
A
#
# COMPACT_ATOMS: atom_id res chain seq x y z
N MET A 1 19.17 -42.59 -34.74
CA MET A 1 19.34 -41.30 -35.45
C MET A 1 19.16 -41.60 -36.93
N PRO A 2 18.25 -40.91 -37.65
CA PRO A 2 18.32 -39.47 -37.87
C PRO A 2 17.00 -38.67 -37.77
N ALA A 3 17.19 -37.36 -37.58
CA ALA A 3 16.48 -36.16 -38.04
C ALA A 3 14.93 -36.02 -37.97
N THR A 4 14.54 -35.03 -37.16
CA THR A 4 13.33 -34.18 -37.20
C THR A 4 12.96 -33.69 -38.61
N PRO A 5 11.67 -33.42 -38.86
CA PRO A 5 11.29 -32.25 -39.64
C PRO A 5 10.53 -31.22 -38.79
N GLN A 6 11.07 -30.00 -38.78
CA GLN A 6 10.42 -28.77 -38.32
C GLN A 6 9.08 -28.56 -39.04
N ARG A 7 8.04 -28.18 -38.29
CA ARG A 7 6.92 -27.40 -38.81
C ARG A 7 6.93 -26.03 -38.14
N GLN A 8 7.17 -25.02 -38.96
CA GLN A 8 7.20 -23.61 -38.62
C GLN A 8 5.81 -22.99 -38.87
N MET A 9 5.44 -22.07 -37.98
CA MET A 9 4.53 -20.92 -38.15
C MET A 9 3.00 -21.13 -38.11
N GLY A 10 2.40 -20.50 -37.09
CA GLY A 10 0.99 -20.13 -36.99
C GLY A 10 0.84 -19.24 -35.75
N ALA A 11 0.64 -17.94 -35.99
CA ALA A 11 0.61 -16.87 -35.00
C ALA A 11 -0.36 -17.11 -33.83
N LEU A 12 0.09 -16.77 -32.63
CA LEU A 12 -0.76 -16.28 -31.55
C LEU A 12 -0.06 -15.03 -30.99
N GLU A 13 -0.09 -13.97 -31.79
CA GLU A 13 -0.12 -12.62 -31.25
C GLU A 13 -1.37 -12.51 -30.39
N GLY A 14 -1.23 -12.18 -29.10
CA GLY A 14 -2.40 -11.95 -28.26
C GLY A 14 -2.24 -12.17 -26.77
N THR A 15 -1.21 -11.60 -26.14
CA THR A 15 -1.32 -11.20 -24.73
C THR A 15 -0.59 -9.88 -24.45
N THR A 16 -0.80 -8.87 -25.30
CA THR A 16 -0.54 -7.46 -24.98
C THR A 16 -1.65 -6.91 -24.08
N ALA A 17 -1.97 -7.62 -23.00
CA ALA A 17 -2.97 -7.21 -22.00
C ALA A 17 -2.43 -7.34 -20.56
N LEU A 18 -1.19 -7.82 -20.40
CA LEU A 18 -0.50 -7.92 -19.11
C LEU A 18 0.45 -6.75 -18.84
N ASP A 19 0.74 -5.94 -19.87
CA ASP A 19 1.73 -4.85 -19.79
C ASP A 19 1.14 -3.47 -19.47
N GLU A 20 -0.18 -3.31 -19.39
CA GLU A 20 -0.79 -2.03 -18.97
C GLU A 20 -1.01 -1.94 -17.46
N ARG A 21 -1.09 -3.11 -16.78
CA ARG A 21 -1.29 -3.18 -15.32
C ARG A 21 -0.02 -2.91 -14.52
N GLN A 22 1.17 -3.04 -15.13
CA GLN A 22 2.45 -2.78 -14.47
C GLN A 22 2.92 -1.31 -14.57
N VAL A 23 2.23 -0.46 -15.35
CA VAL A 23 2.67 0.94 -15.58
C VAL A 23 2.36 1.87 -14.40
N GLN A 24 1.57 1.43 -13.40
CA GLN A 24 0.92 2.35 -12.44
C GLN A 24 1.51 2.35 -11.03
N ILE A 25 2.23 1.29 -10.66
CA ILE A 25 3.04 1.24 -9.45
C ILE A 25 4.47 1.14 -9.91
N ARG A 26 5.30 2.11 -9.55
CA ARG A 26 6.68 2.19 -10.02
C ARG A 26 7.61 2.01 -8.84
N GLU A 27 8.65 1.21 -8.99
CA GLU A 27 9.75 1.21 -8.03
C GLU A 27 10.60 2.46 -8.25
N VAL A 28 10.73 3.27 -7.21
CA VAL A 28 11.51 4.51 -7.23
C VAL A 28 12.58 4.45 -6.14
N VAL A 29 13.72 5.06 -6.42
CA VAL A 29 14.80 5.26 -5.45
C VAL A 29 14.79 6.72 -5.05
N GLN A 30 14.59 6.99 -3.76
CA GLN A 30 14.64 8.34 -3.18
C GLN A 30 15.75 8.40 -2.15
N ALA A 31 16.58 9.44 -2.24
CA ALA A 31 17.63 9.70 -1.28
C ALA A 31 17.04 9.84 0.13
N VAL A 32 17.71 9.30 1.14
CA VAL A 32 17.23 9.34 2.53
C VAL A 32 16.99 10.78 3.00
N ALA A 33 17.82 11.73 2.55
CA ALA A 33 17.69 13.16 2.86
C ALA A 33 16.42 13.81 2.29
N ASP A 34 15.80 13.19 1.29
CA ASP A 34 14.63 13.70 0.59
C ASP A 34 13.33 13.05 1.11
N ARG A 35 13.43 12.08 2.03
CA ARG A 35 12.28 11.40 2.65
C ARG A 35 11.70 12.24 3.78
N ALA A 36 10.37 12.17 3.94
CA ALA A 36 9.73 12.79 5.09
C ALA A 36 10.07 12.03 6.37
N ILE A 37 10.21 12.74 7.49
CA ILE A 37 10.37 12.13 8.82
C ILE A 37 9.03 11.46 9.17
N PRO A 38 8.98 10.13 9.33
CA PRO A 38 7.72 9.45 9.54
C PRO A 38 7.25 9.58 10.98
N ARG A 39 5.94 9.81 11.16
CA ARG A 39 5.29 9.69 12.46
C ARG A 39 5.04 8.21 12.78
N VAL A 40 5.63 7.73 13.88
CA VAL A 40 5.55 6.31 14.27
C VAL A 40 4.23 6.00 14.96
N ILE A 41 3.54 4.97 14.47
CA ILE A 41 2.38 4.34 15.07
C ILE A 41 2.75 2.92 15.45
N ALA A 42 3.01 2.70 16.74
CA ALA A 42 3.25 1.35 17.26
C ALA A 42 1.93 0.66 17.62
N LEU A 43 1.62 -0.44 16.94
CA LEU A 43 0.53 -1.31 17.35
C LEU A 43 0.95 -2.14 18.57
N PRO A 44 0.02 -2.44 19.49
CA PRO A 44 0.36 -3.23 20.68
C PRO A 44 0.95 -4.59 20.30
N ALA A 45 1.75 -5.21 21.16
CA ALA A 45 2.17 -6.59 20.94
C ALA A 45 0.93 -7.49 20.84
N LEU A 46 1.00 -8.53 20.00
CA LEU A 46 -0.05 -9.53 19.96
C LEU A 46 0.05 -10.39 21.21
N PRO A 47 -1.07 -10.72 21.88
CA PRO A 47 -1.05 -11.74 22.92
C PRO A 47 -0.59 -13.06 22.31
N GLU A 48 0.24 -13.83 23.02
CA GLU A 48 0.91 -15.05 22.53
C GLU A 48 -0.07 -16.03 21.84
N THR A 49 -1.30 -16.13 22.35
CA THR A 49 -2.39 -16.95 21.78
C THR A 49 -2.80 -16.56 20.35
N ARG A 50 -2.63 -15.31 19.94
CA ARG A 50 -2.85 -14.83 18.57
C ARG A 50 -1.54 -14.80 17.77
N SER A 51 -0.39 -14.72 18.44
CA SER A 51 0.95 -14.74 17.84
C SER A 51 1.35 -16.13 17.32
N GLU A 52 0.84 -17.21 17.91
CA GLU A 52 1.39 -18.56 17.64
C GLU A 52 0.73 -19.41 16.55
N ALA A 53 -0.51 -19.17 16.10
CA ALA A 53 -1.05 -20.00 15.02
C ALA A 53 -2.09 -19.27 14.16
N LEU A 54 -1.80 -19.15 12.86
CA LEU A 54 -2.88 -19.22 11.88
C LEU A 54 -3.29 -20.69 11.80
N PRO A 55 -4.59 -21.03 11.82
CA PRO A 55 -5.00 -22.41 11.66
C PRO A 55 -4.36 -22.96 10.39
N VAL A 56 -3.66 -24.10 10.52
CA VAL A 56 -3.18 -24.85 9.36
C VAL A 56 -4.42 -25.36 8.64
N ALA A 57 -4.63 -24.87 7.42
CA ALA A 57 -5.78 -25.26 6.64
C ALA A 57 -5.67 -26.74 6.28
N GLY A 58 -6.78 -27.48 6.42
CA GLY A 58 -6.85 -28.87 5.95
C GLY A 58 -6.68 -28.95 4.42
N PRO A 59 -6.43 -30.15 3.86
CA PRO A 59 -6.31 -30.33 2.41
C PRO A 59 -7.52 -29.74 1.68
N GLY A 60 -7.27 -28.84 0.72
CA GLY A 60 -8.31 -28.16 -0.07
C GLY A 60 -8.96 -26.93 0.58
N GLN A 61 -8.52 -26.51 1.78
CA GLN A 61 -8.97 -25.27 2.40
C GLN A 61 -7.98 -24.11 2.13
N PRO A 62 -8.47 -22.87 1.96
CA PRO A 62 -7.59 -21.72 1.75
C PRO A 62 -6.76 -21.46 3.01
N GLN A 63 -5.42 -21.46 2.86
CA GLN A 63 -4.50 -21.16 3.94
C GLN A 63 -4.64 -19.69 4.34
N GLN A 64 -4.92 -19.44 5.62
CA GLN A 64 -4.84 -18.08 6.14
C GLN A 64 -3.36 -17.66 6.18
N ILE A 65 -3.03 -16.54 5.53
CA ILE A 65 -1.67 -15.98 5.42
C ILE A 65 -1.44 -14.74 6.29
N GLY A 66 -2.51 -14.22 6.91
CA GLY A 66 -2.47 -13.06 7.78
C GLY A 66 -3.83 -12.74 8.42
N PHE A 67 -3.88 -11.67 9.20
CA PHE A 67 -5.13 -11.17 9.79
C PHE A 67 -5.11 -9.64 9.91
N THR A 68 -6.29 -9.05 10.00
CA THR A 68 -6.45 -7.60 10.09
C THR A 68 -6.20 -7.11 11.51
N ARG A 69 -5.51 -5.98 11.64
CA ARG A 69 -5.33 -5.23 12.88
C ARG A 69 -5.87 -3.82 12.70
N SER A 70 -6.56 -3.31 13.72
CA SER A 70 -7.09 -1.95 13.73
C SER A 70 -6.02 -0.95 14.17
N VAL A 71 -6.03 0.22 13.55
CA VAL A 71 -5.16 1.36 13.87
C VAL A 71 -6.05 2.48 14.41
N VAL A 72 -6.34 2.45 15.70
CA VAL A 72 -7.35 3.34 16.31
C VAL A 72 -6.96 4.82 16.20
N VAL A 73 -5.67 5.12 16.30
CA VAL A 73 -5.15 6.50 16.23
C VAL A 73 -5.28 7.13 14.83
N ALA A 74 -5.51 6.33 13.78
CA ALA A 74 -5.68 6.77 12.40
C ALA A 74 -7.01 6.27 11.80
N ALA A 75 -8.02 6.08 12.66
CA ALA A 75 -9.30 5.47 12.28
C ALA A 75 -10.12 6.35 11.31
N ASP A 76 -9.96 7.67 11.40
CA ASP A 76 -10.65 8.65 10.57
C ASP A 76 -9.68 9.68 9.96
N ALA A 77 -10.20 10.47 9.02
CA ALA A 77 -9.38 11.43 8.28
C ALA A 77 -8.89 12.60 9.15
N GLY A 78 -9.64 12.99 10.18
CA GLY A 78 -9.23 14.05 11.09
C GLY A 78 -8.08 13.59 11.99
N ALA A 79 -8.20 12.40 12.57
CA ALA A 79 -7.16 11.79 13.38
C ALA A 79 -5.88 11.56 12.57
N THR A 80 -6.01 11.02 11.35
CA THR A 80 -4.87 10.78 10.46
C THR A 80 -4.20 12.09 10.04
N ALA A 81 -4.97 13.15 9.76
CA ALA A 81 -4.42 14.47 9.42
C ALA A 81 -3.55 15.06 10.55
N GLN A 82 -3.86 14.78 11.82
CA GLN A 82 -3.04 15.20 12.97
C GLN A 82 -1.72 14.42 13.11
N LEU A 83 -1.61 13.26 12.46
CA LEU A 83 -0.39 12.44 12.43
C LEU A 83 0.53 12.79 11.25
N LEU A 84 0.03 13.56 10.28
CA LEU A 84 0.79 13.95 9.08
C LEU A 84 1.57 15.24 9.34
N ASP A 85 2.82 15.08 9.74
CA ASP A 85 3.78 16.17 9.91
C ASP A 85 4.31 16.62 8.53
N TRP A 86 3.55 17.50 7.85
CA TRP A 86 3.88 18.01 6.52
C TRP A 86 5.13 18.90 6.51
N THR A 87 6.12 18.52 5.72
CA THR A 87 7.34 19.29 5.47
C THR A 87 7.38 19.74 4.01
N THR A 88 7.82 20.98 3.75
CA THR A 88 8.01 21.47 2.39
C THR A 88 9.41 21.12 1.90
N ALA A 89 9.49 20.43 0.75
CA ALA A 89 10.74 20.07 0.10
C ALA A 89 11.29 21.25 -0.74
N ALA A 90 12.52 21.11 -1.22
CA ALA A 90 13.22 22.16 -1.97
C ALA A 90 12.53 22.54 -3.30
N ASP A 91 11.77 21.61 -3.88
CA ASP A 91 10.97 21.80 -5.09
C ASP A 91 9.60 22.44 -4.82
N GLY A 92 9.29 22.75 -3.55
CA GLY A 92 8.01 23.31 -3.11
C GLY A 92 6.90 22.27 -2.89
N SER A 93 7.16 20.99 -3.17
CA SER A 93 6.24 19.90 -2.82
C SER A 93 6.12 19.78 -1.30
N ARG A 94 5.02 19.18 -0.83
CA ARG A 94 4.83 18.88 0.59
C ARG A 94 4.84 17.39 0.79
N ARG A 95 5.60 16.92 1.78
CA ARG A 95 5.71 15.51 2.11
C ARG A 95 5.39 15.26 3.57
N ALA A 96 4.69 14.17 3.85
CA ALA A 96 4.45 13.67 5.19
C ALA A 96 4.54 12.14 5.15
N ALA A 97 4.99 11.52 6.24
CA ALA A 97 5.08 10.08 6.32
C ALA A 97 4.53 9.54 7.64
N ILE A 98 4.02 8.32 7.61
CA ILE A 98 3.55 7.56 8.76
C ILE A 98 4.24 6.20 8.71
N ASP A 99 4.89 5.82 9.80
CA ASP A 99 5.49 4.50 9.99
C ASP A 99 4.56 3.66 10.86
N VAL A 100 3.98 2.60 10.32
CA VAL A 100 3.14 1.69 11.09
C VAL A 100 3.93 0.44 11.46
N ARG A 101 4.12 0.26 12.77
CA ARG A 101 4.79 -0.91 13.32
C ARG A 101 3.78 -1.92 13.81
N SER A 102 3.81 -3.10 13.22
CA SER A 102 3.12 -4.27 13.71
C SER A 102 4.16 -5.29 14.16
N PRO A 103 4.50 -5.32 15.47
CA PRO A 103 5.42 -6.32 16.01
C PRO A 103 5.08 -7.74 15.57
N ASP A 104 6.12 -8.54 15.34
CA ASP A 104 6.07 -9.94 14.93
C ASP A 104 5.51 -10.22 13.53
N ALA A 105 5.17 -9.19 12.75
CA ALA A 105 4.75 -9.38 11.37
C ALA A 105 5.92 -9.76 10.46
N ARG A 106 5.70 -10.73 9.57
CA ARG A 106 6.60 -11.06 8.46
C ARG A 106 6.43 -10.13 7.28
N GLY A 107 5.25 -9.52 7.18
CA GLY A 107 4.97 -8.44 6.25
C GLY A 107 3.74 -7.64 6.72
N VAL A 108 3.65 -6.40 6.27
CA VAL A 108 2.56 -5.48 6.62
C VAL A 108 1.94 -4.94 5.34
N ARG A 109 0.61 -4.97 5.28
CA ARG A 109 -0.16 -4.33 4.21
C ARG A 109 -1.07 -3.26 4.77
N LEU A 110 -0.99 -2.05 4.24
CA LEU A 110 -1.71 -0.90 4.74
C LEU A 110 -3.07 -0.73 4.03
N GLY A 111 -4.15 -0.57 4.80
CA GLY A 111 -5.50 -0.32 4.28
C GLY A 111 -5.82 1.17 4.37
N LEU A 112 -5.63 1.89 3.28
CA LEU A 112 -5.86 3.34 3.18
C LEU A 112 -7.31 3.60 2.77
N ARG A 113 -8.12 4.16 3.66
CA ARG A 113 -9.47 4.63 3.31
C ARG A 113 -9.40 6.06 2.81
N VAL A 114 -9.89 6.30 1.60
CA VAL A 114 -9.80 7.61 0.96
C VAL A 114 -11.15 8.29 0.97
N GLN A 115 -11.20 9.49 1.55
CA GLN A 115 -12.34 10.39 1.43
C GLN A 115 -12.10 11.45 0.35
N GLN A 116 -10.86 11.96 0.29
CA GLN A 116 -10.45 12.94 -0.70
C GLN A 116 -8.94 12.85 -0.93
N LEU A 117 -8.53 12.82 -2.20
CA LEU A 117 -7.14 12.98 -2.61
C LEU A 117 -7.04 14.15 -3.60
N PRO A 118 -6.19 15.15 -3.34
CA PRO A 118 -5.99 16.23 -4.30
C PRO A 118 -5.26 15.71 -5.55
N PRO A 119 -5.49 16.32 -6.73
CA PRO A 119 -4.79 15.96 -7.95
C PRO A 119 -3.27 16.10 -7.80
N GLY A 120 -2.52 15.22 -8.46
CA GLY A 120 -1.06 15.21 -8.37
C GLY A 120 -0.51 14.68 -7.04
N THR A 121 -1.35 14.11 -6.17
CA THR A 121 -0.87 13.34 -5.01
C THR A 121 -0.08 12.14 -5.48
N VAL A 122 1.04 11.87 -4.82
CA VAL A 122 1.83 10.67 -4.97
C VAL A 122 1.94 9.99 -3.61
N LEU A 123 1.72 8.69 -3.56
CA LEU A 123 1.91 7.86 -2.37
C LEU A 123 3.10 6.95 -2.58
N ARG A 124 3.94 6.78 -1.57
CA ARG A 124 5.06 5.84 -1.59
C ARG A 124 4.96 4.91 -0.40
N VAL A 125 5.16 3.62 -0.63
CA VAL A 125 5.16 2.61 0.44
C VAL A 125 6.47 1.82 0.42
N TYR A 126 7.06 1.62 1.59
CA TYR A 126 8.37 0.99 1.74
C TYR A 126 8.61 0.51 3.17
N GLY A 127 9.58 -0.40 3.35
CA GLY A 127 10.04 -0.83 4.67
C GLY A 127 11.10 0.14 5.23
N PRO A 128 11.26 0.23 6.56
CA PRO A 128 12.29 1.08 7.15
C PRO A 128 13.67 0.66 6.62
N GLY A 129 14.45 1.61 6.11
CA GLY A 129 15.78 1.36 5.53
C GLY A 129 15.78 0.79 4.10
N ALA A 130 14.61 0.55 3.49
CA ALA A 130 14.53 0.12 2.10
C ALA A 130 15.10 1.19 1.16
N GLN A 131 15.91 0.77 0.20
CA GLN A 131 16.45 1.66 -0.85
C GLN A 131 15.41 1.95 -1.94
N GLN A 132 14.54 0.97 -2.19
CA GLN A 132 13.48 1.03 -3.19
C GLN A 132 12.14 1.27 -2.50
N MET A 133 11.31 2.07 -3.14
CA MET A 133 9.98 2.45 -2.66
C MET A 133 8.98 2.18 -3.78
N LEU A 134 7.79 1.70 -3.42
CA LEU A 134 6.72 1.52 -4.39
C LEU A 134 5.92 2.81 -4.44
N GLU A 135 5.99 3.50 -5.58
CA GLU A 135 5.27 4.74 -5.87
C GLU A 135 3.93 4.46 -6.55
N ILE A 136 2.87 5.07 -6.04
CA ILE A 136 1.50 4.95 -6.52
C ILE A 136 0.94 6.35 -6.71
N SER A 137 0.48 6.65 -7.93
CA SER A 137 -0.24 7.91 -8.18
C SER A 137 -1.60 7.93 -7.47
N GLY A 138 -1.99 9.08 -6.94
CA GLY A 138 -3.32 9.28 -6.37
C GLY A 138 -4.45 9.00 -7.37
N THR A 139 -4.20 9.23 -8.66
CA THR A 139 -5.12 8.86 -9.74
C THR A 139 -5.36 7.35 -9.80
N GLU A 140 -4.32 6.52 -9.63
CA GLU A 140 -4.52 5.07 -9.60
C GLU A 140 -5.30 4.61 -8.36
N VAL A 141 -5.04 5.23 -7.20
CA VAL A 141 -5.81 4.96 -5.98
C VAL A 141 -7.30 5.23 -6.21
N LEU A 142 -7.63 6.42 -6.75
CA LEU A 142 -9.01 6.80 -7.06
C LEU A 142 -9.63 5.88 -8.13
N ARG A 143 -8.87 5.48 -9.15
CA ARG A 143 -9.32 4.51 -10.17
C ARG A 143 -9.65 3.16 -9.54
N SER A 144 -8.83 2.69 -8.60
CA SER A 144 -9.09 1.44 -7.90
C SER A 144 -10.33 1.51 -7.01
N ILE A 145 -10.56 2.63 -6.34
CA ILE A 145 -11.78 2.86 -5.56
C ILE A 145 -13.01 2.87 -6.47
N GLN A 146 -12.92 3.51 -7.63
CA GLN A 146 -14.00 3.50 -8.60
C GLN A 146 -14.33 2.06 -9.06
N ARG A 147 -13.31 1.23 -9.33
CA ARG A 147 -13.52 -0.19 -9.66
C ARG A 147 -14.24 -0.95 -8.54
N ASN A 148 -13.96 -0.64 -7.28
CA ASN A 148 -14.66 -1.26 -6.14
C ASN A 148 -16.15 -0.87 -6.15
N LEU A 149 -16.44 0.42 -6.37
CA LEU A 149 -17.81 0.95 -6.44
C LEU A 149 -18.58 0.35 -7.62
N ASP A 150 -17.96 0.27 -8.80
CA ASP A 150 -18.54 -0.33 -10.00
C ASP A 150 -18.79 -1.83 -9.80
N GLY A 151 -17.97 -2.49 -8.98
CA GLY A 151 -18.14 -3.88 -8.55
C GLY A 151 -19.22 -4.09 -7.48
N GLY A 152 -19.92 -3.03 -7.06
CA GLY A 152 -20.99 -3.09 -6.07
C GLY A 152 -20.52 -3.12 -4.61
N ALA A 153 -19.24 -2.81 -4.34
CA ALA A 153 -18.76 -2.66 -2.97
C ALA A 153 -19.50 -1.52 -2.28
N THR A 154 -19.84 -1.70 -1.00
CA THR A 154 -20.56 -0.71 -0.20
C THR A 154 -19.82 -0.42 1.11
N GLY A 155 -20.19 0.70 1.74
CA GLY A 155 -19.61 1.12 3.01
C GLY A 155 -18.12 1.45 2.91
N ASP A 156 -17.45 1.33 4.04
CA ASP A 156 -16.04 1.69 4.23
C ASP A 156 -15.05 0.91 3.33
N ASP A 157 -15.38 -0.34 3.00
CA ASP A 157 -14.56 -1.20 2.15
C ASP A 157 -14.51 -0.68 0.71
N ALA A 158 -15.59 -0.07 0.21
CA ALA A 158 -15.65 0.49 -1.14
C ALA A 158 -14.59 1.58 -1.36
N TYR A 159 -14.35 2.39 -0.32
CA TYR A 159 -13.39 3.48 -0.32
C TYR A 159 -12.01 3.10 0.23
N THR A 160 -11.77 1.81 0.50
CA THR A 160 -10.48 1.33 0.97
C THR A 160 -9.60 0.89 -0.21
N TYR A 161 -8.43 1.50 -0.31
CA TYR A 161 -7.34 1.06 -1.16
C TYR A 161 -6.31 0.29 -0.33
N TRP A 162 -6.01 -0.94 -0.76
CA TRP A 162 -4.99 -1.77 -0.14
C TRP A 162 -3.65 -1.56 -0.82
N LEU A 163 -2.76 -0.81 -0.16
CA LEU A 163 -1.39 -0.56 -0.61
C LEU A 163 -0.65 -1.89 -0.84
N PRO A 164 0.39 -1.91 -1.68
CA PRO A 164 1.30 -3.06 -1.75
C PRO A 164 1.80 -3.50 -0.37
N SER A 165 2.01 -4.81 -0.22
CA SER A 165 2.61 -5.35 1.00
C SER A 165 4.09 -4.98 1.08
N VAL A 166 4.55 -4.73 2.30
CA VAL A 166 5.96 -4.49 2.62
C VAL A 166 6.45 -5.65 3.48
N ASP A 167 7.66 -6.14 3.21
CA ASP A 167 8.29 -7.16 4.03
C ASP A 167 8.77 -6.60 5.38
N GLY A 168 8.64 -7.41 6.43
CA GLY A 168 9.02 -7.06 7.79
C GLY A 168 7.86 -6.57 8.65
N ALA A 169 8.22 -6.13 9.87
CA ALA A 169 7.26 -5.75 10.91
C ALA A 169 6.75 -4.30 10.79
N GLU A 170 7.29 -3.53 9.84
CA GLU A 170 7.09 -2.09 9.74
C GLU A 170 6.83 -1.70 8.29
N ALA A 171 5.87 -0.82 8.07
CA ALA A 171 5.56 -0.26 6.77
C ALA A 171 5.43 1.26 6.87
N VAL A 172 6.22 1.97 6.07
CA VAL A 172 6.17 3.42 5.96
C VAL A 172 5.30 3.79 4.77
N LEU A 173 4.28 4.60 5.03
CA LEU A 173 3.50 5.31 4.02
C LEU A 173 3.97 6.76 3.98
N GLU A 174 4.53 7.17 2.86
CA GLU A 174 4.83 8.56 2.55
C GLU A 174 3.80 9.11 1.56
N ALA A 175 3.33 10.32 1.79
CA ALA A 175 2.47 11.06 0.88
C ALA A 175 3.18 12.34 0.44
N GLU A 176 3.15 12.60 -0.85
CA GLU A 176 3.68 13.80 -1.49
C GLU A 176 2.55 14.54 -2.20
N LEU A 177 2.48 15.86 -1.98
CA LEU A 177 1.54 16.76 -2.61
C LEU A 177 2.30 17.75 -3.50
N ALA A 178 1.72 18.03 -4.67
CA ALA A 178 2.27 18.99 -5.60
C ALA A 178 2.42 20.40 -4.96
N PRO A 179 3.36 21.23 -5.45
CA PRO A 179 3.56 22.58 -4.94
C PRO A 179 2.28 23.41 -4.93
N GLY A 180 2.04 24.12 -3.82
CA GLY A 180 0.86 24.97 -3.65
C GLY A 180 -0.45 24.24 -3.28
N VAL A 181 -0.47 22.90 -3.26
CA VAL A 181 -1.62 22.13 -2.78
C VAL A 181 -1.78 22.30 -1.27
N ASN A 182 -3.01 22.62 -0.82
CA ASN A 182 -3.33 22.70 0.59
C ASN A 182 -3.43 21.27 1.18
N PRO A 183 -2.61 20.90 2.19
CA PRO A 183 -2.68 19.60 2.84
C PRO A 183 -4.02 19.26 3.47
N ALA A 184 -4.84 20.26 3.84
CA ALA A 184 -6.20 20.04 4.35
C ALA A 184 -7.14 19.35 3.33
N LEU A 185 -6.75 19.32 2.04
CA LEU A 185 -7.47 18.61 1.00
C LEU A 185 -7.10 17.12 0.92
N PHE A 186 -6.01 16.69 1.57
CA PHE A 186 -5.64 15.29 1.69
C PHE A 186 -6.40 14.67 2.87
N LYS A 187 -7.54 14.03 2.57
CA LYS A 187 -8.44 13.42 3.56
C LYS A 187 -8.44 11.92 3.41
N VAL A 188 -7.56 11.27 4.15
CA VAL A 188 -7.42 9.82 4.17
C VAL A 188 -7.41 9.33 5.61
N ALA A 189 -7.89 8.12 5.83
CA ALA A 189 -7.76 7.40 7.08
C ALA A 189 -6.92 6.14 6.86
N LEU A 190 -6.19 5.71 7.88
CA LEU A 190 -5.48 4.44 7.89
C LEU A 190 -6.05 3.53 8.99
N PRO A 191 -7.31 3.09 8.89
CA PRO A 191 -8.00 2.44 10.00
C PRO A 191 -7.53 1.01 10.28
N ARG A 192 -6.84 0.38 9.33
CA ARG A 192 -6.46 -1.04 9.43
C ARG A 192 -5.23 -1.40 8.63
N VAL A 193 -4.57 -2.45 9.10
CA VAL A 193 -3.47 -3.12 8.39
C VAL A 193 -3.72 -4.62 8.35
N VAL A 194 -3.17 -5.31 7.36
CA VAL A 194 -3.03 -6.77 7.37
C VAL A 194 -1.65 -7.10 7.91
N HIS A 195 -1.62 -7.87 8.99
CA HIS A 195 -0.43 -8.50 9.54
C HIS A 195 -0.24 -9.85 8.85
N LEU A 196 0.85 -10.01 8.11
CA LEU A 196 1.21 -11.24 7.42
C LEU A 196 2.14 -12.09 8.31
N LYS A 197 1.94 -13.41 8.30
CA LYS A 197 2.70 -14.38 9.10
C LYS A 197 3.50 -15.40 8.28
N VAL A 198 3.42 -15.31 6.94
CA VAL A 198 3.97 -16.31 6.02
C VAL A 198 5.47 -16.51 6.16
#